data_AF-A0A0N0V0W9-F1
#
_entry.id   AF-A0A0N0V0W9-F1
#
_cell.length_a   1.000
_cell.length_b   1.000
_cell.length_c   1.000
_cell.angle_alpha   90.00
_cell.angle_beta   90.00
_cell.angle_gamma   90.00
#
_symmetry.space_group_name_H-M   'P 1'
#
loop_
_entity.id
_entity.type
_entity.pdbx_description
1 polymer ?
#
loop_
_entity_poly.entity_id
_entity_poly.type
_entity_poly.pdbx_seq_one_letter_code
_entity_poly.pdbx_strand_id
1 'polypeptide(L)'
;MKKILTKSETIVTYLKNKKLVTMEELKLRLGTKCRMTVFRRLSKLGYISSYSHSGRYYSLKRIARYNKYGIWSYDSVLFSKYGTLKKTLEFLIDNSYKGYIASELNTILKVKVEDSLLELVKNKII
;
A
#
# COMPACT_ATOMS: atom_id res chain seq x y z
N MET A 1 33.96 8.54 12.53
CA MET A 1 33.00 9.64 12.29
C MET A 1 31.57 9.07 12.25
N LYS A 2 30.66 9.48 13.16
CA LYS A 2 29.23 9.10 13.07
C LYS A 2 28.57 9.96 11.99
N LYS A 3 28.17 9.34 10.88
CA LYS A 3 27.40 9.99 9.81
C LYS A 3 26.04 10.44 10.39
N ILE A 4 25.79 11.74 10.46
CA ILE A 4 24.47 12.26 10.86
C ILE A 4 23.51 11.95 9.71
N LEU A 5 22.61 10.98 9.94
CA LEU A 5 21.59 10.62 8.97
C LEU A 5 20.57 11.76 8.83
N THR A 6 20.26 12.13 7.60
CA THR A 6 19.15 13.03 7.31
C THR A 6 17.81 12.42 7.75
N LYS A 7 16.80 13.26 8.05
CA LYS A 7 15.44 12.79 8.40
C LYS A 7 14.85 11.79 7.39
N SER A 8 15.24 11.88 6.12
CA SER A 8 14.80 10.94 5.08
C SER A 8 15.50 9.58 5.20
N GLU A 9 16.81 9.56 5.46
CA GLU A 9 17.53 8.31 5.70
C GLU A 9 17.07 7.62 6.99
N THR A 10 16.69 8.38 8.04
CA THR A 10 16.18 7.79 9.28
C THR A 10 14.85 7.08 9.10
N ILE A 11 13.96 7.60 8.24
CA ILE A 11 12.70 6.93 7.87
C ILE A 11 12.97 5.66 7.09
N VAL A 12 13.89 5.69 6.13
CA VAL A 12 14.21 4.51 5.32
C VAL A 12 14.72 3.38 6.20
N THR A 13 15.66 3.67 7.10
CA THR A 13 16.18 2.67 8.05
C THR A 13 15.07 2.16 8.97
N TYR A 14 14.22 3.05 9.48
CA TYR A 14 13.08 2.68 10.33
C TYR A 14 12.09 1.76 9.61
N LEU A 15 11.72 2.10 8.38
CA LEU A 15 10.83 1.29 7.52
C LEU A 15 11.46 -0.03 7.10
N LYS A 16 12.78 -0.10 6.88
CA LYS A 16 13.47 -1.36 6.58
C LYS A 16 13.41 -2.33 7.77
N ASN A 17 13.55 -1.82 8.98
CA ASN A 17 13.55 -2.63 10.20
C ASN A 17 12.13 -3.02 10.61
N LYS A 18 11.21 -2.05 10.72
CA LYS A 18 9.85 -2.29 11.19
C LYS A 18 8.92 -2.85 10.12
N LYS A 19 9.22 -2.61 8.83
CA LYS A 19 8.43 -2.95 7.63
C LYS A 19 7.06 -2.29 7.53
N LEU A 20 6.43 -1.93 8.64
CA LEU A 20 5.09 -1.40 8.68
C LEU A 20 4.98 -0.28 9.72
N VAL A 21 4.45 0.86 9.31
CA VAL A 21 4.31 2.05 10.17
C VAL A 21 2.99 2.75 9.93
N THR A 22 2.52 3.47 10.94
CA THR A 22 1.34 4.33 10.88
C THR A 22 1.71 5.79 10.60
N MET A 23 0.72 6.60 10.26
CA MET A 23 0.90 8.04 10.08
C MET A 23 1.42 8.74 11.34
N GLU A 24 0.98 8.35 12.52
CA GLU A 24 1.42 8.98 13.78
C GLU A 24 2.89 8.67 14.09
N GLU A 25 3.35 7.45 13.83
CA GLU A 25 4.76 7.11 13.97
C GLU A 25 5.65 7.86 12.99
N LEU A 26 5.17 8.05 11.75
CA LEU A 26 5.88 8.83 10.75
C LEU A 26 5.97 10.31 11.14
N LYS A 27 4.89 10.90 11.65
CA LYS A 27 4.87 12.26 12.19
C LYS A 27 5.87 12.44 13.32
N LEU A 28 5.87 11.52 14.29
CA LEU A 28 6.80 11.51 15.41
C LEU A 28 8.25 11.43 14.92
N ARG A 29 8.54 10.49 14.01
CA ARG A 29 9.90 10.28 13.49
C ARG A 29 10.42 11.45 12.67
N LEU A 30 9.53 12.15 11.96
CA LEU A 30 9.86 13.35 11.18
C LEU A 30 9.92 14.62 12.02
N GLY A 31 9.40 14.59 13.25
CA GLY A 31 9.19 15.78 14.08
C GLY A 31 8.26 16.78 13.39
N THR A 32 7.15 16.30 12.82
CA THR A 32 6.15 17.17 12.17
C THR A 32 4.74 16.72 12.53
N LYS A 33 3.83 17.70 12.71
CA LYS A 33 2.40 17.43 12.83
C LYS A 33 1.69 17.42 11.47
N CYS A 34 2.34 17.93 10.42
CA CYS A 34 1.75 18.15 9.10
C CYS A 34 1.75 16.87 8.25
N ARG A 35 0.57 16.31 7.99
CA ARG A 35 0.39 15.12 7.14
C ARG A 35 0.97 15.29 5.73
N MET A 36 0.82 16.47 5.13
CA MET A 36 1.36 16.76 3.79
C MET A 36 2.89 16.68 3.74
N THR A 37 3.59 17.08 4.82
CA THR A 37 5.04 16.94 4.91
C THR A 37 5.46 15.47 4.95
N VAL A 38 4.71 14.63 5.67
CA VAL A 38 4.93 13.18 5.69
C VAL A 38 4.79 12.59 4.29
N PHE A 39 3.68 12.87 3.59
CA PHE A 39 3.44 12.34 2.24
C PHE A 39 4.47 12.84 1.22
N ARG A 40 4.85 14.12 1.26
CA ARG A 40 5.91 14.65 0.39
C ARG A 40 7.23 13.90 0.57
N ARG A 41 7.58 13.53 1.81
CA ARG A 41 8.79 12.76 2.10
C ARG A 41 8.66 11.30 1.66
N LEU A 42 7.54 10.65 1.98
CA LEU A 42 7.27 9.27 1.59
C LEU A 42 7.24 9.07 0.07
N SER A 43 6.65 10.02 -0.67
CA SER A 43 6.55 9.96 -2.13
C SER A 43 7.93 9.86 -2.79
N LYS A 44 8.90 10.63 -2.29
CA LYS A 44 10.30 10.57 -2.75
C LYS A 44 10.98 9.22 -2.47
N LEU A 45 10.43 8.39 -1.59
CA LEU A 45 11.00 7.11 -1.17
C LEU A 45 10.36 5.91 -1.88
N GLY A 46 9.32 6.12 -2.69
CA GLY A 46 8.54 5.04 -3.32
C GLY A 46 7.75 4.24 -2.29
N TYR A 47 6.95 4.93 -1.47
CA TYR A 47 6.12 4.27 -0.48
C TYR A 47 4.93 3.52 -1.09
N ILE A 48 4.36 2.61 -0.31
CA ILE A 48 3.07 1.96 -0.56
C ILE A 48 2.20 2.10 0.70
N SER A 49 0.89 2.18 0.51
CA SER A 49 -0.09 2.14 1.60
C SER A 49 -0.86 0.82 1.57
N SER A 50 -1.35 0.38 2.72
CA SER A 50 -2.21 -0.79 2.78
C SER A 50 -3.51 -0.53 2.02
N TYR A 51 -4.04 -1.52 1.32
CA TYR A 51 -5.41 -1.47 0.83
C TYR A 51 -6.39 -2.07 1.85
N SER A 52 -5.87 -2.86 2.79
CA SER A 52 -6.58 -3.31 3.99
C SER A 52 -6.51 -2.25 5.10
N HIS A 53 -7.28 -2.46 6.18
CA HIS A 53 -7.27 -1.62 7.38
C HIS A 53 -7.46 -0.13 7.06
N SER A 54 -8.30 0.18 6.06
CA SER A 54 -8.63 1.55 5.65
C SER A 54 -7.41 2.42 5.31
N GLY A 55 -6.33 1.84 4.76
CA GLY A 55 -5.13 2.58 4.39
C GLY A 55 -4.31 3.11 5.57
N ARG A 56 -4.46 2.51 6.74
CA ARG A 56 -3.78 2.93 7.99
C ARG A 56 -2.26 2.77 7.95
N TYR A 57 -1.77 1.83 7.15
CA TYR A 57 -0.37 1.41 7.22
C TYR A 57 0.42 1.76 5.96
N TYR A 58 1.71 2.04 6.17
CA TYR A 58 2.63 2.48 5.13
C TYR A 58 3.90 1.62 5.17
N SER A 59 4.47 1.41 3.99
CA SER A 59 5.74 0.71 3.81
C SER A 59 6.51 1.23 2.59
N LEU A 60 7.66 0.63 2.25
CA LEU A 60 8.43 0.94 1.05
C LEU A 60 8.24 -0.14 -0.02
N LYS A 61 8.00 0.27 -1.27
CA LYS A 61 7.88 -0.63 -2.42
C LYS A 61 9.10 -1.56 -2.55
N ARG A 62 10.30 -1.04 -2.27
CA ARG A 62 11.57 -1.76 -2.43
C ARG A 62 11.80 -2.93 -1.47
N ILE A 63 11.05 -3.00 -0.36
CA ILE A 63 11.16 -4.10 0.63
C ILE A 63 10.00 -5.09 0.56
N ALA A 64 8.99 -4.77 -0.25
CA ALA A 64 7.79 -5.57 -0.38
C ALA A 64 8.07 -6.88 -1.12
N ARG A 65 7.52 -7.98 -0.61
CA ARG A 65 7.60 -9.31 -1.24
C ARG A 65 6.25 -9.63 -1.88
N TYR A 66 6.07 -9.17 -3.11
CA TYR A 66 4.83 -9.37 -3.84
C TYR A 66 4.71 -10.82 -4.35
N ASN A 67 3.51 -11.38 -4.28
CA ASN A 67 3.16 -12.63 -4.94
C ASN A 67 2.89 -12.41 -6.45
N LYS A 68 2.47 -13.48 -7.15
CA LYS A 68 2.15 -13.43 -8.59
C LYS A 68 1.05 -12.42 -8.97
N TYR A 69 0.20 -12.03 -8.03
CA TYR A 69 -0.87 -11.05 -8.23
C TYR A 69 -0.45 -9.62 -7.85
N GLY A 70 0.82 -9.39 -7.48
CA GLY A 70 1.28 -8.08 -7.03
C GLY A 70 0.86 -7.73 -5.61
N ILE A 71 0.47 -8.72 -4.80
CA ILE A 71 0.02 -8.55 -3.43
C ILE A 71 1.13 -8.92 -2.46
N TRP A 72 1.40 -8.03 -1.50
CA TRP A 72 2.29 -8.29 -0.38
C TRP A 72 1.49 -8.31 0.91
N SER A 73 1.59 -9.41 1.65
CA SER A 73 1.01 -9.59 2.98
C SER A 73 2.12 -9.53 4.02
N TYR A 74 1.96 -8.69 5.03
CA TYR A 74 2.86 -8.62 6.18
C TYR A 74 2.05 -8.33 7.43
N ASP A 75 2.13 -9.21 8.43
CA ASP A 75 1.42 -9.07 9.72
C ASP A 75 -0.09 -8.83 9.53
N SER A 76 -0.72 -9.67 8.70
CA SER A 76 -2.13 -9.55 8.28
C SER A 76 -2.51 -8.26 7.54
N VAL A 77 -1.56 -7.36 7.31
CA VAL A 77 -1.76 -6.15 6.51
C VAL A 77 -1.40 -6.41 5.06
N LEU A 78 -2.29 -6.00 4.18
CA LEU A 78 -2.23 -6.25 2.75
C LEU A 78 -1.92 -4.98 1.98
N PHE A 79 -0.95 -5.09 1.08
CA PHE A 79 -0.45 -4.04 0.19
C PHE A 79 -0.50 -4.53 -1.25
N SER A 80 -0.70 -3.58 -2.17
CA SER A 80 -0.66 -3.85 -3.60
C SER A 80 0.43 -3.02 -4.27
N LYS A 81 1.12 -3.63 -5.24
CA LYS A 81 2.04 -2.91 -6.14
C LYS A 81 1.30 -1.85 -6.98
N TYR A 82 -0.01 -2.01 -7.16
CA TYR A 82 -0.88 -1.14 -7.96
C TYR A 82 -1.58 -0.05 -7.11
N GLY A 83 -1.31 0.00 -5.80
CA GLY A 83 -1.81 1.05 -4.91
C GLY A 83 -3.07 0.63 -4.15
N THR A 84 -4.20 1.26 -4.46
CA THR A 84 -5.48 1.06 -3.75
C THR A 84 -6.14 -0.26 -4.13
N LEU A 85 -7.16 -0.69 -3.37
CA LEU A 85 -7.96 -1.86 -3.70
C LEU A 85 -8.58 -1.75 -5.10
N LYS A 86 -9.19 -0.59 -5.41
CA LYS A 86 -9.81 -0.30 -6.72
C LYS A 86 -8.83 -0.44 -7.88
N LYS A 87 -7.66 0.23 -7.80
CA LYS A 87 -6.62 0.12 -8.83
C LYS A 87 -6.08 -1.29 -8.99
N THR A 88 -6.10 -2.07 -7.91
CA THR A 88 -5.69 -3.47 -7.95
C THR A 88 -6.75 -4.34 -8.64
N LEU A 89 -8.03 -4.08 -8.37
CA LEU A 89 -9.15 -4.75 -9.04
C LEU A 89 -9.14 -4.45 -10.54
N GLU A 90 -9.07 -3.17 -10.93
CA GLU A 90 -8.94 -2.72 -12.32
C GLU A 90 -7.80 -3.49 -13.02
N PHE A 91 -6.59 -3.45 -12.44
CA PHE A 91 -5.45 -4.17 -13.01
C PHE A 91 -5.69 -5.67 -13.16
N LEU A 92 -6.24 -6.34 -12.15
CA LEU A 92 -6.49 -7.79 -12.20
C LEU A 92 -7.53 -8.14 -13.26
N ILE A 93 -8.60 -7.36 -13.38
CA ILE A 93 -9.67 -7.58 -14.35
C ILE A 93 -9.14 -7.35 -15.77
N ASP A 94 -8.48 -6.23 -16.01
CA ASP A 94 -7.93 -5.85 -17.33
C ASP A 94 -6.87 -6.84 -17.84
N ASN A 95 -6.16 -7.51 -16.93
CA ASN A 95 -5.12 -8.48 -17.26
C ASN A 95 -5.60 -9.93 -17.13
N SER A 96 -6.90 -10.17 -16.96
CA SER A 96 -7.46 -11.52 -16.96
C SER A 96 -7.86 -11.95 -18.38
N TYR A 97 -7.54 -13.20 -18.73
CA TYR A 97 -7.95 -13.77 -20.02
C TYR A 97 -9.47 -14.06 -20.09
N LYS A 98 -10.09 -14.45 -18.97
CA LYS A 98 -11.53 -14.80 -18.91
C LYS A 98 -12.32 -13.98 -17.87
N GLY A 99 -11.72 -12.91 -17.34
CA GLY A 99 -12.24 -12.22 -16.17
C GLY A 99 -12.00 -13.00 -14.87
N TYR A 100 -12.58 -12.51 -13.78
CA TYR A 100 -12.63 -13.20 -12.48
C TYR A 100 -14.04 -13.09 -11.92
N ILE A 101 -14.49 -14.11 -11.20
CA ILE A 101 -15.66 -13.98 -10.35
C ILE A 101 -15.28 -13.32 -9.00
N ALA A 102 -16.25 -12.70 -8.34
CA ALA A 102 -16.00 -11.95 -7.09
C ALA A 102 -15.34 -12.79 -5.99
N SER A 103 -15.71 -14.07 -5.88
CA SER A 103 -15.10 -14.99 -4.90
C SER A 103 -13.62 -15.27 -5.18
N GLU A 104 -13.21 -15.37 -6.45
CA GLU A 104 -11.80 -15.52 -6.81
C GLU A 104 -11.01 -14.27 -6.42
N LEU A 105 -11.56 -13.08 -6.68
CA LEU A 105 -10.95 -11.82 -6.28
C LEU A 105 -10.86 -11.69 -4.76
N ASN A 106 -11.88 -12.12 -4.01
CA ASN A 106 -11.85 -12.19 -2.55
C ASN A 106 -10.70 -13.08 -2.07
N THR A 107 -10.50 -14.26 -2.67
CA THR A 107 -9.40 -15.16 -2.34
C THR A 107 -8.03 -14.55 -2.65
N ILE A 108 -7.89 -13.92 -3.81
CA ILE A 108 -6.62 -13.29 -4.25
C ILE A 108 -6.27 -12.09 -3.36
N LEU A 109 -7.25 -11.23 -3.10
CA LEU A 109 -7.06 -9.95 -2.41
C LEU A 109 -7.20 -10.06 -0.89
N LYS A 110 -7.72 -11.19 -0.39
CA LYS A 110 -7.93 -11.50 1.03
C LYS A 110 -8.82 -10.49 1.77
N VAL A 111 -9.67 -9.79 1.04
CA VAL A 111 -10.68 -8.84 1.53
C VAL A 111 -11.94 -9.00 0.69
N LYS A 112 -13.08 -8.57 1.23
CA LYS A 112 -14.32 -8.45 0.46
C LYS A 112 -14.19 -7.36 -0.61
N VAL A 113 -14.61 -7.65 -1.83
CA VAL A 113 -14.44 -6.74 -2.99
C VAL A 113 -15.76 -6.25 -3.57
N GLU A 114 -16.90 -6.78 -3.12
CA GLU A 114 -18.21 -6.58 -3.73
C GLU A 114 -18.59 -5.10 -3.82
N ASP A 115 -18.41 -4.35 -2.73
CA ASP A 115 -18.68 -2.91 -2.71
C ASP A 115 -17.75 -2.14 -3.66
N SER A 116 -16.48 -2.55 -3.74
CA SER A 116 -15.52 -1.91 -4.65
C SER A 116 -15.81 -2.23 -6.11
N LEU A 117 -16.20 -3.47 -6.43
CA LEU A 117 -16.63 -3.86 -7.76
C LEU A 117 -17.90 -3.11 -8.19
N LEU A 118 -18.90 -3.00 -7.31
CA LEU A 118 -20.13 -2.27 -7.57
C LEU A 118 -19.83 -0.80 -7.90
N GLU A 119 -18.91 -0.18 -7.16
CA GLU A 119 -18.50 1.20 -7.41
C GLU A 119 -17.79 1.35 -8.76
N LEU A 120 -16.89 0.42 -9.12
CA LEU A 120 -16.19 0.45 -10.40
C LEU A 120 -17.16 0.36 -11.59
N VAL A 121 -18.16 -0.52 -11.52
CA VAL A 121 -19.22 -0.66 -12.54
C VAL A 121 -20.08 0.61 -12.63
N LYS A 122 -20.51 1.16 -11.50
CA LYS A 122 -21.32 2.39 -11.47
C LYS A 122 -20.59 3.58 -12.10
N ASN A 123 -19.28 3.64 -11.92
CA ASN A 123 -18.43 4.70 -12.47
C ASN A 123 -17.97 4.41 -13.92
N LYS A 124 -18.40 3.30 -14.53
CA LYS A 124 -18.00 2.87 -15.89
C LYS A 124 -16.48 2.77 -16.06
N ILE A 125 -15.80 2.34 -15.00
CA ILE A 125 -14.34 2.13 -14.98
C ILE A 125 -14.02 0.70 -15.44
N ILE A 126 -14.91 -0.25 -15.15
CA ILE A 126 -14.92 -1.62 -15.66
C ILE A 126 -16.31 -1.97 -16.19
#